data_AF-A0A7J4U414-F1
#
_entry.id   AF-A0A7J4U414-F1
#
_cell.length_a   1.000
_cell.length_b   1.000
_cell.length_c   1.000
_cell.angle_alpha   90.00
_cell.angle_beta   90.00
_cell.angle_gamma   90.00
#
_symmetry.space_group_name_H-M   'P 1'
#
loop_
_entity.id
_entity.type
_entity.pdbx_description
1 polymer ?
#
loop_
_entity_poly.entity_id
_entity_poly.type
_entity_poly.pdbx_seq_one_letter_code
_entity_poly.pdbx_strand_id
1 'polypeptide(L)' 'MSSDKFLRLAKMISERDKPVFDELINYEKTGKIRSKTRMNFTVDKSTAANFKKYCKNNGYNMSSKIENAMKEMIDY' A
#
# COMPACT_ATOMS: atom_id res chain seq x y z
N MET A 1 9.37 12.52 -37.32
CA MET A 1 8.65 13.50 -36.46
C MET A 1 7.59 12.87 -35.54
N SER A 2 6.87 11.79 -35.90
CA SER A 2 5.90 11.19 -34.96
C SER A 2 6.52 10.35 -33.83
N SER A 3 7.70 9.75 -34.06
CA SER A 3 8.38 8.92 -33.04
C SER A 3 8.86 9.72 -31.84
N ASP A 4 9.36 10.95 -32.01
CA ASP A 4 9.84 11.77 -30.89
C ASP A 4 8.70 12.21 -29.97
N LYS A 5 7.55 12.56 -30.54
CA LYS A 5 6.36 12.91 -29.76
C LYS A 5 5.84 11.70 -29.00
N PHE A 6 5.85 10.53 -29.63
CA PHE A 6 5.50 9.26 -29.00
C PHE A 6 6.46 8.89 -27.87
N LEU A 7 7.78 8.96 -28.10
CA LEU A 7 8.79 8.61 -27.10
C LEU A 7 8.74 9.55 -25.88
N ARG A 8 8.53 10.85 -26.09
CA ARG A 8 8.34 11.80 -24.98
C ARG A 8 7.09 11.49 -24.18
N LEU A 9 5.96 11.23 -24.86
CA LEU A 9 4.70 10.88 -24.19
C LEU A 9 4.82 9.56 -23.42
N ALA A 10 5.42 8.54 -24.02
CA ALA A 10 5.65 7.24 -23.40
C ALA A 10 6.53 7.36 -22.15
N LYS A 11 7.61 8.16 -22.24
CA LYS A 11 8.48 8.43 -21.10
C LYS A 11 7.73 9.13 -19.96
N MET A 12 6.96 10.17 -20.26
CA MET A 12 6.14 10.87 -19.27
C MET A 12 5.13 9.96 -18.57
N ILE A 13 4.44 9.11 -19.32
CA ILE A 13 3.48 8.14 -18.77
C ILE A 13 4.21 7.11 -17.89
N SER A 14 5.35 6.59 -18.35
CA SER A 14 6.12 5.60 -17.60
C SER A 14 6.67 6.15 -16.27
N GLU A 15 6.99 7.44 -16.20
CA GLU A 15 7.50 8.09 -15.00
C GLU A 15 6.36 8.44 -14.03
N ARG A 16 5.27 9.01 -14.53
CA ARG A 16 4.09 9.38 -13.73
C ARG A 16 3.41 8.16 -13.11
N ASP A 17 3.21 7.12 -13.93
CA ASP A 17 2.43 5.94 -13.56
C ASP A 17 3.36 4.76 -13.22
N LYS A 18 4.63 5.04 -12.90
CA LYS A 18 5.65 4.05 -12.53
C LYS A 18 5.16 3.02 -11.49
N PRO A 19 4.44 3.39 -10.41
CA PRO A 19 3.93 2.43 -9.44
C PRO A 19 2.97 1.41 -10.07
N VAL A 20 2.15 1.83 -11.04
CA VAL A 20 1.20 0.96 -11.74
C VAL A 20 1.94 -0.03 -12.64
N PHE A 21 2.93 0.44 -13.39
CA PHE A 21 3.76 -0.44 -14.23
C PHE A 21 4.61 -1.42 -13.40
N ASP A 22 5.16 -0.96 -12.28
CA ASP A 22 5.88 -1.83 -11.33
C ASP A 22 4.95 -2.92 -10.76
N GLU A 23 3.69 -2.59 -10.45
CA GLU A 23 2.68 -3.58 -10.04
C GLU A 23 2.30 -4.56 -11.16
N LEU A 24 2.14 -4.09 -12.40
CA LEU A 24 1.85 -4.95 -13.55
C LEU A 24 2.98 -5.95 -13.84
N ILE A 25 4.24 -5.51 -13.77
CA ILE A 25 5.42 -6.39 -13.91
C ILE A 25 5.47 -7.40 -12.76
N ASN A 26 5.15 -6.99 -11.54
CA ASN A 26 5.07 -7.89 -10.40
C ASN A 26 3.91 -8.90 -10.55
N TYR A 27 2.79 -8.50 -11.12
CA TYR A 27 1.68 -9.39 -11.44
C TYR A 27 2.09 -10.44 -12.47
N GLU A 28 2.74 -10.03 -13.57
CA GLU A 28 3.21 -10.95 -14.61
C GLU A 28 4.15 -12.03 -14.03
N LYS A 29 5.03 -11.65 -13.09
CA LYS A 29 5.97 -12.57 -12.43
C LYS A 29 5.33 -13.50 -11.40
N THR A 30 4.27 -13.05 -10.73
CA THR A 30 3.76 -13.74 -9.51
C THR A 30 2.31 -14.21 -9.61
N GLY A 31 1.57 -13.79 -10.63
CA GLY A 31 0.14 -14.00 -10.80
C GLY A 31 -0.73 -13.27 -9.78
N LYS A 32 -0.17 -12.34 -8.97
CA LYS A 32 -0.88 -11.69 -7.86
C LYS A 32 -0.64 -10.18 -7.84
N ILE A 33 -1.73 -9.40 -7.85
CA ILE A 33 -1.66 -7.95 -7.64
C ILE A 33 -1.56 -7.74 -6.13
N ARG A 34 -0.44 -7.18 -5.66
CA ARG A 34 -0.27 -6.87 -4.24
C ARG A 34 -0.88 -5.50 -3.94
N SER A 35 -2.20 -5.47 -3.71
CA SER A 35 -2.93 -4.24 -3.36
C SER A 35 -2.62 -3.67 -1.96
N LYS A 36 -1.74 -4.33 -1.19
CA LYS A 36 -1.38 -3.91 0.18
C LYS A 36 0.12 -3.80 0.33
N THR A 37 0.55 -2.64 0.81
CA THR A 37 1.94 -2.39 1.22
C THR A 37 2.12 -2.78 2.68
N ARG A 38 3.16 -3.56 2.99
CA ARG A 38 3.53 -3.88 4.37
C ARG A 38 4.30 -2.71 4.98
N MET A 39 3.76 -2.12 6.04
CA MET A 39 4.44 -1.11 6.83
C MET A 39 4.95 -1.74 8.14
N ASN A 40 6.21 -1.48 8.46
CA ASN A 40 6.80 -1.86 9.75
C ASN A 40 6.98 -0.56 10.56
N PHE A 41 6.36 -0.49 11.73
CA PHE A 41 6.52 0.62 12.66
C PHE A 41 6.74 0.09 14.06
N THR A 42 7.37 0.90 14.90
CA THR A 42 7.64 0.59 16.30
C THR A 42 6.62 1.30 17.17
N VAL A 43 6.13 0.59 18.20
CA VAL A 43 5.21 1.14 19.21
C VAL A 43 5.67 0.64 20.56
N ASP A 44 5.36 1.40 21.62
CA ASP A 44 5.66 1.00 22.99
C ASP A 44 5.09 -0.38 23.32
N LYS A 45 5.87 -1.17 24.07
CA LYS A 45 5.52 -2.56 24.42
C LYS A 45 4.19 -2.66 25.17
N SER A 46 3.95 -1.75 26.11
CA SER A 46 2.70 -1.70 26.89
C SER A 46 1.50 -1.41 25.99
N THR A 47 1.63 -0.41 25.10
CA THR A 47 0.60 -0.04 24.12
C THR A 47 0.29 -1.19 23.17
N ALA A 48 1.33 -1.85 22.63
CA ALA A 48 1.16 -3.01 21.75
C ALA A 48 0.45 -4.18 22.46
N ALA A 49 0.82 -4.47 23.71
CA ALA A 49 0.19 -5.52 24.51
C ALA A 49 -1.30 -5.22 24.79
N ASN A 50 -1.61 -3.99 25.19
CA ASN A 50 -2.98 -3.54 25.45
C ASN A 50 -3.83 -3.58 24.17
N PHE A 51 -3.29 -3.09 23.05
CA PHE A 51 -3.98 -3.10 21.77
C PHE A 51 -4.23 -4.52 21.26
N LYS A 52 -3.26 -5.42 21.41
CA LYS A 52 -3.42 -6.84 21.06
C LYS A 52 -4.51 -7.50 21.89
N LYS A 53 -4.54 -7.26 23.21
CA LYS A 53 -5.59 -7.78 24.10
C LYS A 53 -6.97 -7.23 23.71
N TYR A 54 -7.06 -5.94 23.45
CA TYR A 54 -8.28 -5.29 22.98
C TYR A 54 -8.80 -5.92 21.68
N CYS A 55 -7.94 -6.07 20.66
CA CYS A 55 -8.34 -6.70 19.41
C CYS A 55 -8.77 -8.16 19.59
N LYS A 56 -8.05 -8.92 20.43
CA LYS A 56 -8.41 -10.31 20.74
C LYS A 56 -9.80 -10.42 21.39
N ASN A 57 -10.10 -9.58 22.37
CA ASN A 57 -11.36 -9.62 23.11
C ASN A 57 -12.57 -9.26 22.25
N ASN A 58 -12.37 -8.41 21.23
CA ASN A 58 -13.44 -7.95 20.33
C ASN A 58 -13.46 -8.69 18.98
N GLY A 59 -12.59 -9.68 18.78
CA GLY A 59 -12.50 -10.42 17.51
C GLY A 59 -11.97 -9.60 16.33
N TYR A 60 -11.22 -8.52 16.58
CA TYR A 60 -10.72 -7.63 15.53
C TYR A 60 -9.39 -8.09 14.94
N ASN A 61 -9.23 -7.85 13.64
CA ASN A 61 -7.93 -7.90 12.99
C ASN A 61 -7.14 -6.62 13.30
N MET A 62 -5.96 -6.77 13.90
CA MET A 62 -5.11 -5.64 14.30
C MET A 62 -4.76 -4.73 13.11
N SER A 63 -4.35 -5.30 11.97
CA SER A 63 -3.98 -4.54 10.79
C SER A 63 -5.16 -3.74 10.24
N SER A 64 -6.35 -4.33 10.18
CA SER A 64 -7.56 -3.63 9.74
C SER A 64 -7.94 -2.48 10.65
N LYS A 65 -7.78 -2.65 11.98
CA LYS A 65 -8.12 -1.58 12.93
C LYS A 65 -7.16 -0.40 12.84
N ILE A 66 -5.87 -0.67 12.61
CA ILE A 66 -4.87 0.36 12.35
C ILE A 66 -5.13 1.04 11.02
N GLU A 67 -5.42 0.27 9.96
CA GLU A 67 -5.75 0.81 8.63
C GLU A 67 -6.96 1.76 8.69
N ASN A 68 -8.02 1.40 9.42
CA ASN A 68 -9.20 2.26 9.59
C ASN A 68 -8.87 3.55 10.37
N ALA A 69 -8.09 3.44 11.45
CA ALA A 69 -7.64 4.63 12.18
C ALA A 69 -6.78 5.56 11.31
N MET A 70 -5.95 4.99 10.42
CA MET A 70 -5.17 5.78 9.46
C MET A 70 -6.08 6.50 8.46
N LYS A 71 -7.12 5.82 7.92
CA LYS A 71 -8.10 6.43 7.01
C LYS A 71 -8.84 7.60 7.65
N GLU A 72 -9.28 7.41 8.90
CA GLU A 72 -9.91 8.47 9.70
C GLU A 72 -8.99 9.69 9.90
N MET A 73 -7.67 9.52 9.94
CA MET A 73 -6.71 10.62 10.10
C MET A 73 -6.39 11.38 8.81
N ILE A 74 -6.59 10.75 7.65
CA ILE A 74 -6.22 11.32 6.34
C ILE A 74 -7.43 11.68 5.47
N ASP A 75 -8.63 11.73 6.07
CA ASP A 75 -9.92 12.02 5.41
C ASP A 75 -10.17 11.17 4.15
N TYR A 76 -9.96 9.85 4.26
CA TYR A 76 -10.17 8.88 3.17
C TYR A 76 -11.40 8.00 3.38
#